data_AF-A0A968HX66-F1
#
_entry.id   AF-A0A968HX66-F1
#
_cell.length_a   1.000
_cell.length_b   1.000
_cell.length_c   1.000
_cell.angle_alpha   90.00
_cell.angle_beta   90.00
_cell.angle_gamma   90.00
#
_symmetry.space_group_name_H-M   'P 1'
#
loop_
_entity.id
_entity.type
_entity.pdbx_description
1 polymer ?
#
loop_
_entity_poly.entity_id
_entity_poly.type
_entity_poly.pdbx_seq_one_letter_code
_entity_poly.pdbx_strand_id
1 'polypeptide(L)'
;MIDVQIELRKTARKRYVELAQAAHQDLGWQYLGSTYEDYYAIVSLYPDMGQTLDQGVLLEALIQGETPEQACALIAQSPYVQSQLNTHDQALSLMSAYGMPLINNYAQVFQAQEPPLANSLSRS
;
A
#
# COMPACT_ATOMS: atom_id res chain seq x y z
N MET A 1 -6.07 -15.42 21.86
CA MET A 1 -6.00 -15.52 20.37
C MET A 1 -6.68 -14.32 19.72
N ILE A 2 -7.84 -13.87 20.21
CA ILE A 2 -8.53 -12.65 19.76
C ILE A 2 -7.69 -11.39 20.00
N ASP A 3 -7.07 -11.25 21.17
CA ASP A 3 -6.28 -10.06 21.52
C ASP A 3 -5.09 -9.83 20.57
N VAL A 4 -4.45 -10.91 20.12
CA VAL A 4 -3.34 -10.86 19.17
C VAL A 4 -3.80 -10.33 17.80
N GLN A 5 -4.97 -10.77 17.33
CA GLN A 5 -5.51 -10.29 16.06
C GLN A 5 -5.92 -8.81 16.12
N ILE A 6 -6.44 -8.36 17.27
CA ILE A 6 -6.78 -6.95 17.50
C ILE A 6 -5.51 -6.09 17.47
N GLU A 7 -4.45 -6.51 18.17
CA GLU A 7 -3.20 -5.74 18.20
C GLU A 7 -2.48 -5.73 16.85
N LEU A 8 -2.51 -6.83 16.09
CA LEU A 8 -2.00 -6.87 14.72
C LEU A 8 -2.74 -5.90 13.80
N ARG A 9 -4.08 -5.84 13.90
CA ARG A 9 -4.88 -4.89 13.11
C ARG A 9 -4.56 -3.44 13.49
N LYS A 10 -4.46 -3.12 14.78
CA LYS A 10 -4.09 -1.76 15.23
C LYS A 10 -2.71 -1.36 14.71
N THR A 11 -1.75 -2.28 14.78
CA THR A 11 -0.38 -2.05 14.29
C THR A 11 -0.37 -1.80 12.78
N ALA A 12 -1.06 -2.63 12.00
CA ALA A 12 -1.17 -2.45 10.55
C ALA A 12 -1.86 -1.12 10.18
N ARG A 13 -2.95 -0.76 10.86
CA ARG A 13 -3.64 0.53 10.64
C ARG A 13 -2.73 1.72 10.91
N LYS A 14 -2.00 1.70 12.02
CA LYS A 14 -1.06 2.76 12.37
C LYS A 14 0.04 2.87 11.31
N ARG A 15 0.64 1.75 10.92
CA ARG A 15 1.70 1.71 9.90
C ARG A 15 1.20 2.22 8.54
N TYR A 16 -0.02 1.84 8.15
CA TYR A 16 -0.66 2.35 6.93
C TYR A 16 -0.80 3.88 6.99
N VAL A 17 -1.27 4.44 8.11
CA VAL A 17 -1.45 5.89 8.25
C VAL A 17 -0.13 6.64 8.14
N GLU A 18 0.93 6.15 8.78
CA GLU A 18 2.29 6.74 8.69
C GLU A 18 2.77 6.81 7.23
N LEU A 19 2.63 5.71 6.50
CA LEU A 19 3.05 5.62 5.09
C LEU A 19 2.14 6.44 4.16
N ALA A 20 0.84 6.47 4.42
CA ALA A 20 -0.11 7.28 3.65
C ALA A 20 0.16 8.77 3.80
N GLN A 21 0.58 9.22 4.99
CA GLN A 21 0.98 10.60 5.22
C GLN A 21 2.24 10.97 4.43
N ALA A 22 3.22 10.06 4.31
CA ALA A 22 4.37 10.27 3.44
C ALA A 22 3.94 10.33 1.96
N ALA A 23 3.16 9.35 1.50
CA ALA A 23 2.65 9.28 0.13
C ALA A 23 1.81 10.50 -0.27
N HIS A 24 1.03 11.08 0.65
CA HIS A 24 0.24 12.29 0.39
C HIS A 24 1.07 13.50 -0.01
N GLN A 25 2.27 13.64 0.56
CA GLN A 25 3.16 14.75 0.22
C GLN A 25 3.57 14.67 -1.24
N ASP A 26 3.82 13.46 -1.74
CA ASP A 26 4.21 13.20 -3.12
C ASP A 26 3.04 13.28 -4.10
N LEU A 27 1.84 12.87 -3.68
CA LEU A 27 0.63 12.90 -4.52
C LEU A 27 0.01 14.30 -4.67
N GLY A 28 0.45 15.29 -3.88
CA GLY A 28 -0.02 16.68 -3.97
C GLY A 28 -1.48 16.89 -3.54
N TRP A 29 -2.07 15.95 -2.80
CA TRP A 29 -3.46 16.01 -2.38
C TRP A 29 -3.66 16.95 -1.18
N GLN A 30 -4.62 17.88 -1.28
CA GLN A 30 -4.99 18.74 -0.16
C GLN A 30 -5.84 17.96 0.85
N TYR A 31 -5.26 17.68 2.01
CA TYR A 31 -5.86 17.15 3.24
C TYR A 31 -6.96 16.09 3.05
N LEU A 32 -6.56 14.81 3.03
CA LEU A 32 -7.47 13.65 2.99
C LEU A 32 -7.77 13.08 4.38
N GLY A 33 -7.56 13.89 5.42
CA GLY A 33 -7.58 13.43 6.80
C GLY A 33 -6.21 12.91 7.27
N SER A 34 -6.18 12.38 8.49
CA SER A 34 -4.93 11.99 9.15
C SER A 34 -5.06 10.68 9.93
N THR A 35 -6.22 10.03 9.87
CA THR A 35 -6.51 8.76 10.54
C THR A 35 -6.92 7.69 9.54
N TYR A 36 -6.87 6.42 9.98
CA TYR A 36 -7.31 5.30 9.16
C TYR A 36 -8.79 5.43 8.80
N GLU A 37 -9.60 5.88 9.75
CA GLU A 37 -11.04 6.07 9.59
C GLU A 37 -11.37 7.23 8.64
N ASP A 38 -10.57 8.30 8.62
CA ASP A 38 -10.73 9.37 7.62
C ASP A 38 -10.48 8.84 6.21
N TYR A 39 -9.39 8.10 6.03
CA TYR A 39 -9.08 7.47 4.73
C TYR A 39 -10.18 6.50 4.33
N TYR A 40 -10.66 5.67 5.26
CA TYR A 40 -11.76 4.75 5.01
C TYR A 40 -13.00 5.50 4.50
N ALA A 41 -13.38 6.59 5.17
CA ALA A 41 -14.55 7.38 4.79
C ALA A 41 -14.41 7.96 3.37
N ILE A 42 -13.23 8.51 3.04
CA ILE A 42 -12.99 9.11 1.72
C ILE A 42 -12.95 8.06 0.63
N VAL A 43 -12.19 6.98 0.80
CA VAL A 43 -12.03 5.95 -0.25
C VAL A 43 -13.31 5.13 -0.45
N SER A 44 -14.19 5.10 0.56
CA SER A 44 -15.53 4.53 0.40
C SER A 44 -16.39 5.34 -0.58
N LEU A 45 -16.18 6.66 -0.65
CA LEU A 45 -16.86 7.55 -1.60
C LEU A 45 -16.13 7.66 -2.94
N TYR A 46 -14.80 7.59 -2.92
CA TYR A 46 -13.93 7.74 -4.09
C TYR A 46 -12.92 6.58 -4.19
N PRO A 47 -13.34 5.40 -4.69
CA PRO A 47 -12.52 4.20 -4.74
C PRO A 47 -11.21 4.37 -5.53
N ASP A 48 -11.22 5.15 -6.61
CA ASP A 48 -10.03 5.42 -7.42
C ASP A 48 -8.94 6.13 -6.62
N MET A 49 -9.33 7.04 -5.70
CA MET A 49 -8.39 7.67 -4.78
C MET A 49 -7.81 6.63 -3.80
N GLY A 50 -8.61 5.65 -3.38
CA GLY A 50 -8.12 4.55 -2.54
C GLY A 50 -7.05 3.71 -3.23
N GLN A 51 -7.22 3.43 -4.52
CA GLN A 51 -6.23 2.68 -5.30
C GLN A 51 -4.94 3.48 -5.48
N THR A 52 -5.03 4.77 -5.81
CA THR A 52 -3.86 5.64 -5.93
C THR A 52 -3.14 5.80 -4.58
N LEU A 53 -3.87 5.91 -3.48
CA LEU A 53 -3.27 5.96 -2.15
C LEU A 53 -2.52 4.67 -1.81
N ASP A 54 -3.12 3.52 -2.08
CA ASP A 54 -2.49 2.21 -1.84
C ASP A 54 -1.21 2.02 -2.67
N GLN A 55 -1.15 2.57 -3.88
CA GLN A 55 0.09 2.58 -4.69
C GLN A 55 1.17 3.44 -4.03
N GLY A 56 0.83 4.62 -3.54
CA GLY A 56 1.78 5.49 -2.82
C GLY A 56 2.25 4.87 -1.50
N VAL A 57 1.35 4.27 -0.73
CA VAL A 57 1.69 3.55 0.51
C VAL A 57 2.63 2.38 0.23
N LEU A 58 2.37 1.63 -0.84
CA LEU A 58 3.23 0.52 -1.24
C LEU A 58 4.64 1.02 -1.62
N LEU A 59 4.72 2.09 -2.40
CA LEU A 59 5.99 2.73 -2.77
C LEU A 59 6.78 3.14 -1.52
N GLU A 60 6.15 3.85 -0.59
CA GLU A 60 6.77 4.31 0.65
C GLU A 60 7.25 3.15 1.54
N ALA A 61 6.46 2.08 1.66
CA ALA A 61 6.84 0.89 2.42
C ALA A 61 8.15 0.29 1.90
N LEU A 62 8.25 0.16 0.58
CA LEU A 62 9.41 -0.41 -0.09
C LEU A 62 10.64 0.51 -0.01
N ILE A 63 10.47 1.83 -0.17
CA ILE A 63 11.54 2.82 0.04
C ILE A 63 12.11 2.71 1.46
N GLN A 64 11.24 2.50 2.45
CA GLN A 64 11.63 2.35 3.85
C GLN A 64 12.17 0.94 4.19
N GLY A 65 12.28 0.05 3.21
CA GLY A 65 12.93 -1.26 3.33
C GLY A 65 12.02 -2.41 3.75
N GLU A 66 10.69 -2.25 3.72
CA GLU A 66 9.78 -3.39 3.90
C GLU A 66 9.92 -4.37 2.74
N THR A 67 9.80 -5.68 3.02
CA THR A 67 9.79 -6.67 1.95
C THR A 67 8.49 -6.57 1.15
N PRO A 68 8.46 -7.03 -0.12
CA PRO A 68 7.23 -7.10 -0.89
C PRO A 68 6.09 -7.79 -0.13
N GLU A 69 6.37 -8.91 0.56
CA GLU A 69 5.36 -9.63 1.33
C GLU A 69 4.78 -8.81 2.48
N GLN A 70 5.62 -8.05 3.19
CA GLN A 70 5.20 -7.16 4.28
C GLN A 70 4.31 -6.04 3.75
N ALA A 71 4.74 -5.40 2.65
CA ALA A 71 3.99 -4.33 2.02
C ALA A 71 2.64 -4.85 1.47
N CYS A 72 2.62 -6.04 0.87
CA CYS A 72 1.38 -6.70 0.41
C CYS A 72 0.42 -6.99 1.57
N ALA A 73 0.95 -7.52 2.68
CA ALA A 73 0.17 -7.81 3.88
C ALA A 73 -0.41 -6.54 4.50
N LEU A 74 0.32 -5.41 4.42
CA LEU A 74 -0.18 -4.10 4.81
C LEU A 74 -1.34 -3.65 3.91
N ILE A 75 -1.18 -3.74 2.58
CA ILE A 75 -2.23 -3.34 1.62
C ILE A 75 -3.49 -4.20 1.74
N ALA A 76 -3.37 -5.48 2.08
CA ALA A 76 -4.54 -6.33 2.35
C ALA A 76 -5.40 -5.82 3.53
N GLN A 77 -4.84 -4.93 4.37
CA GLN A 77 -5.51 -4.28 5.48
C GLN A 77 -5.82 -2.79 5.21
N SER A 78 -5.64 -2.31 3.97
CA SER A 78 -5.83 -0.90 3.63
C SER A 78 -7.28 -0.44 3.81
N PRO A 79 -7.53 0.86 4.03
CA PRO A 79 -8.87 1.42 4.05
C PRO A 79 -9.64 1.14 2.75
N TYR A 80 -8.95 1.14 1.60
CA TYR A 80 -9.55 0.79 0.32
C TYR A 80 -10.06 -0.65 0.34
N VAL A 81 -9.20 -1.64 0.66
CA VAL A 81 -9.60 -3.06 0.74
C VAL A 81 -10.76 -3.25 1.71
N GLN A 82 -10.70 -2.62 2.89
CA GLN A 82 -11.78 -2.72 3.86
C GLN A 82 -13.08 -2.07 3.35
N SER A 83 -13.02 -0.95 2.63
CA SER A 83 -14.22 -0.33 2.05
C SER A 83 -14.85 -1.21 0.97
N GLN A 84 -14.03 -1.85 0.14
CA GLN A 84 -14.51 -2.75 -0.90
C GLN A 84 -15.24 -3.95 -0.29
N LEU A 85 -14.69 -4.53 0.78
CA LEU A 85 -15.29 -5.66 1.49
C LEU A 85 -16.57 -5.28 2.25
N ASN A 86 -16.56 -4.16 2.97
CA ASN A 86 -17.58 -3.86 3.97
C ASN A 86 -18.62 -2.82 3.52
N THR A 87 -18.39 -2.14 2.40
CA THR A 87 -19.29 -1.07 1.90
C THR A 87 -19.72 -1.31 0.45
N HIS A 88 -18.88 -1.97 -0.35
CA HIS A 88 -19.17 -2.23 -1.77
C HIS A 88 -19.40 -3.73 -2.09
N ASP A 89 -19.56 -4.55 -1.05
CA ASP A 89 -19.84 -5.99 -1.12
C ASP A 89 -18.94 -6.79 -2.09
N GLN A 90 -17.69 -6.36 -2.24
CA GLN A 90 -16.73 -7.05 -3.10
C GLN A 90 -16.34 -8.41 -2.52
N ALA A 91 -16.11 -9.37 -3.41
CA ALA A 91 -15.73 -10.72 -3.00
C ALA A 91 -14.39 -10.73 -2.25
N LEU A 92 -14.33 -11.47 -1.14
CA LEU A 92 -13.11 -11.65 -0.35
C LEU A 92 -11.93 -12.18 -1.19
N SER A 93 -12.21 -13.13 -2.09
CA SER A 93 -11.19 -13.69 -2.98
C SER A 93 -10.54 -12.62 -3.86
N LEU A 94 -11.33 -11.67 -4.38
CA LEU A 94 -10.84 -10.57 -5.21
C LEU A 94 -9.93 -9.64 -4.39
N MET A 95 -10.37 -9.25 -3.19
CA MET A 95 -9.63 -8.33 -2.35
C MET A 95 -8.39 -8.95 -1.71
N SER A 96 -8.40 -10.26 -1.43
CA SER A 96 -7.21 -10.97 -0.94
C SER A 96 -6.06 -11.02 -1.94
N ALA A 97 -6.36 -10.91 -3.24
CA ALA A 97 -5.38 -10.92 -4.32
C ALA A 97 -4.94 -9.51 -4.76
N TYR A 98 -5.58 -8.46 -4.25
CA TYR A 98 -5.41 -7.08 -4.74
C TYR A 98 -3.99 -6.53 -4.62
N GLY A 99 -3.26 -6.85 -3.55
CA GLY A 99 -1.89 -6.37 -3.36
C GLY A 99 -0.88 -6.93 -4.38
N MET A 100 -1.11 -8.14 -4.89
CA MET A 100 -0.14 -8.84 -5.74
C MET A 100 0.09 -8.15 -7.10
N PRO A 101 -0.95 -7.73 -7.85
CA PRO A 101 -0.78 -6.91 -9.04
C PRO A 101 -0.03 -5.59 -8.79
N LEU A 102 -0.28 -4.93 -7.66
CA LEU A 102 0.38 -3.67 -7.32
C LEU A 102 1.89 -3.87 -7.15
N ILE A 103 2.30 -4.92 -6.45
CA ILE A 103 3.71 -5.28 -6.30
C ILE A 103 4.34 -5.68 -7.62
N ASN A 104 3.65 -6.45 -8.46
CA ASN A 104 4.18 -6.85 -9.75
C ASN A 104 4.40 -5.66 -10.69
N ASN A 105 3.48 -4.70 -10.70
CA ASN A 105 3.66 -3.43 -11.42
C ASN A 105 4.83 -2.63 -10.85
N TYR A 106 4.98 -2.60 -9.53
CA TYR A 106 6.09 -1.89 -8.89
C TYR A 106 7.45 -2.53 -9.17
N ALA A 107 7.57 -3.86 -9.10
CA ALA A 107 8.80 -4.58 -9.40
C ALA A 107 9.30 -4.25 -10.83
N GLN A 108 8.39 -4.09 -11.79
CA GLN A 108 8.73 -3.67 -13.14
C GLN A 108 9.22 -2.22 -13.21
N VAL A 109 8.61 -1.31 -12.45
CA VAL A 109 8.99 0.11 -12.41
C VAL A 109 10.32 0.32 -11.67
N PHE A 110 10.55 -0.37 -10.55
CA PHE A 110 11.78 -0.28 -9.78
C PHE A 110 12.98 -0.88 -10.54
N GLN A 111 12.81 -2.03 -11.21
CA GLN A 111 13.83 -2.59 -12.10
C GLN A 111 14.16 -1.67 -13.28
N ALA A 112 13.21 -0.85 -13.73
CA ALA A 112 13.44 0.14 -14.78
C ALA A 112 14.16 1.41 -14.28
N GLN A 113 14.19 1.65 -12.98
CA GLN A 113 14.86 2.79 -12.33
C GLN A 113 16.25 2.44 -11.77
N GLU A 114 16.58 1.16 -11.63
CA GLU A 114 17.97 0.75 -11.40
C GLU A 114 18.83 1.09 -12.64
N PRO A 115 19.86 1.95 -12.52
CA PRO A 115 20.80 2.12 -13.61
C PRO A 115 21.44 0.75 -13.89
N PRO A 116 21.67 0.39 -15.18
CA PRO A 116 22.36 -0.86 -15.48
C PRO A 116 23.68 -0.82 -14.72
N LEU A 117 23.85 -1.77 -13.78
CA LEU A 117 25.13 -2.02 -13.13
C LEU A 117 26.17 -1.99 -14.23
N ALA A 118 27.04 -0.98 -14.18
CA ALA A 118 28.06 -0.79 -15.16
C ALA A 118 28.75 -2.13 -15.34
N ASN A 119 28.67 -2.65 -16.57
CA ASN A 119 29.61 -3.63 -17.09
C ASN A 119 31.00 -2.98 -17.04
N SER A 120 31.59 -2.84 -15.86
CA SER A 120 33.03 -2.69 -15.72
C SER A 120 33.63 -4.08 -15.88
N LEU A 121 33.83 -4.43 -17.14
CA LEU A 121 34.77 -5.41 -17.62
C LEU A 121 36.10 -5.35 -16.85
N SER A 122 36.55 -6.50 -16.35
CA SER A 122 37.84 -7.10 -16.76
C SER A 122 37.79 -8.58 -16.37
N ARG A 123 37.49 -9.53 -17.27
CA ARG A 123 38.47 -10.14 -18.19
C ARG A 123 39.79 -9.37 -18.29
N SER A 124 40.78 -9.84 -17.52
CA SER A 124 42.07 -10.36 -17.99
C SER A 124 42.78 -11.06 -16.85
#